data_AF-W1DPW6-F1
#
_entry.id   AF-W1DPW6-F1
#
_cell.length_a   1.000
_cell.length_b   1.000
_cell.length_c   1.000
_cell.angle_alpha   90.00
_cell.angle_beta   90.00
_cell.angle_gamma   90.00
#
_symmetry.space_group_name_H-M   'P 1'
#
loop_
_entity.id
_entity.type
_entity.pdbx_description
1 polymer ?
#
loop_
_entity_poly.entity_id
_entity_poly.type
_entity_poly.pdbx_seq_one_letter_code
_entity_poly.pdbx_strand_id
1 'polypeptide(L)'
;MFSIRHQRRGLETLTTNSWAMLYGTLVMGAIALLRGDNFMPEWTVSYLGALLYLALFGSVIAFGAYFTLVGRIGASKAAYSTLLFPLVALSISTVYEGYVWHSNAVIGLALILLGNMVMFAKPEQLLLRRRLA
;
A
#
# COMPACT_ATOMS: atom_id res chain seq x y z
N MET A 1 8.50 -12.30 8.31
CA MET A 1 8.48 -11.71 6.95
C MET A 1 9.71 -12.18 6.18
N PHE A 2 9.54 -12.81 5.02
CA PHE A 2 10.65 -13.29 4.19
C PHE A 2 11.54 -12.17 3.63
N SER A 3 11.05 -10.92 3.57
CA SER A 3 11.79 -9.74 3.14
C SER A 3 12.96 -9.36 4.05
N ILE A 4 12.81 -9.49 5.38
CA ILE A 4 13.88 -9.17 6.36
C ILE A 4 15.05 -10.15 6.25
N ARG A 5 14.77 -11.41 5.88
CA ARG A 5 15.81 -12.43 5.62
C ARG A 5 16.56 -12.19 4.31
N HIS A 6 15.89 -11.70 3.25
CA HIS A 6 16.53 -11.35 1.98
C HIS A 6 17.40 -10.10 2.08
N GLN A 7 16.98 -9.11 2.87
CA GLN A 7 17.78 -7.90 3.12
C GLN A 7 19.09 -8.19 3.88
N ARG A 8 19.08 -9.18 4.80
CA ARG A 8 20.30 -9.66 5.47
C ARG A 8 21.27 -10.43 4.55
N ARG A 9 20.84 -10.81 3.35
CA ARG A 9 21.67 -11.46 2.32
C ARG A 9 22.16 -10.49 1.24
N GLY A 10 21.96 -9.18 1.40
CA GLY A 10 22.45 -8.17 0.45
C GLY A 10 21.66 -8.09 -0.86
N LEU A 11 20.47 -8.68 -0.92
CA LEU A 11 19.62 -8.59 -2.11
C LEU A 11 18.91 -7.24 -2.14
N GLU A 12 19.16 -6.49 -3.21
CA GLU A 12 18.55 -5.18 -3.47
C GLU A 12 17.02 -5.26 -3.33
N THR A 13 16.47 -4.29 -2.60
CA THR A 13 15.02 -4.15 -2.42
C THR A 13 14.30 -3.97 -3.75
N LEU A 14 14.99 -3.38 -4.73
CA LEU A 14 14.50 -3.19 -6.09
C LEU A 14 14.29 -4.54 -6.81
N THR A 15 15.26 -5.46 -6.71
CA THR A 15 15.20 -6.77 -7.38
C THR A 15 14.04 -7.61 -6.84
N THR A 16 13.84 -7.60 -5.53
CA THR A 16 12.72 -8.32 -4.90
C THR A 16 11.37 -7.73 -5.32
N ASN A 17 11.28 -6.40 -5.44
CA ASN A 17 10.08 -5.71 -5.91
C ASN A 17 9.76 -6.07 -7.37
N SER A 18 10.76 -6.08 -8.26
CA SER A 18 10.58 -6.47 -9.66
C SER A 18 10.08 -7.89 -9.81
N TRP A 19 10.60 -8.84 -9.04
CA TRP A 19 10.09 -10.22 -9.02
C TRP A 19 8.65 -10.30 -8.51
N ALA A 20 8.32 -9.59 -7.42
CA ALA A 20 6.97 -9.56 -6.89
C ALA A 20 5.96 -8.99 -7.92
N MET A 21 6.34 -7.92 -8.62
CA MET A 21 5.54 -7.33 -9.70
C MET A 21 5.39 -8.27 -10.89
N LEU A 22 6.46 -8.96 -11.30
CA LEU A 22 6.40 -9.93 -12.41
C LEU A 22 5.40 -11.06 -12.08
N TYR A 23 5.51 -11.66 -10.90
CA TYR A 23 4.57 -12.69 -10.46
C TYR A 23 3.14 -12.15 -10.37
N GLY A 24 2.95 -10.94 -9.82
CA GLY A 24 1.64 -10.29 -9.76
C GLY A 24 1.01 -10.08 -11.13
N THR A 25 1.79 -9.57 -12.09
CA THR A 25 1.35 -9.37 -13.48
C THR A 25 1.03 -10.69 -14.18
N LEU A 26 1.85 -11.73 -14.01
CA LEU A 26 1.60 -13.04 -14.61
C LEU A 26 0.32 -13.68 -14.06
N VAL A 27 0.11 -13.63 -12.74
CA VAL A 27 -1.10 -14.14 -12.11
C VAL A 27 -2.33 -13.35 -12.55
N MET A 28 -2.25 -12.02 -12.56
CA MET A 28 -3.35 -11.19 -13.05
C MET A 28 -3.65 -11.44 -14.53
N GLY A 29 -2.61 -11.59 -15.37
CA GLY A 29 -2.76 -11.95 -16.78
C GLY A 29 -3.41 -13.32 -16.97
N ALA A 30 -3.01 -14.32 -16.19
CA ALA A 30 -3.64 -15.64 -16.24
C ALA A 30 -5.12 -15.61 -15.84
N ILE A 31 -5.47 -14.84 -14.79
CA ILE A 31 -6.87 -14.66 -14.37
C ILE A 31 -7.68 -13.95 -15.46
N ALA A 32 -7.15 -12.89 -16.06
CA ALA A 32 -7.81 -12.17 -17.15
C ALA A 32 -8.02 -13.06 -18.39
N LEU A 33 -7.02 -13.90 -18.74
CA LEU A 33 -7.15 -14.90 -19.81
C LEU A 33 -8.24 -15.92 -19.51
N LEU A 34 -8.30 -16.44 -18.28
CA LEU A 34 -9.34 -17.41 -17.86
C LEU A 34 -10.74 -16.79 -17.83
N ARG A 35 -10.86 -15.48 -17.58
CA ARG A 35 -12.13 -14.75 -17.65
C ARG A 35 -12.55 -14.41 -19.08
N GLY A 36 -11.64 -14.50 -20.04
CA GLY A 36 -11.89 -14.08 -21.43
C GLY A 36 -11.92 -12.55 -21.57
N ASP A 37 -11.26 -11.81 -20.68
CA ASP A 37 -11.21 -10.35 -20.75
C ASP A 37 -10.46 -9.91 -22.02
N ASN A 38 -10.99 -8.90 -22.71
CA ASN A 38 -10.34 -8.36 -23.91
C ASN A 38 -9.04 -7.64 -23.51
N PHE A 39 -7.90 -8.17 -23.98
CA PHE A 39 -6.59 -7.56 -23.78
C PHE A 39 -6.33 -6.34 -24.68
N MET A 40 -7.34 -5.86 -25.42
CA MET A 40 -7.20 -4.68 -26.28
C MET A 40 -7.21 -3.42 -25.41
N PRO A 41 -6.07 -2.73 -25.25
CA PRO A 41 -6.06 -1.45 -24.57
C PRO A 41 -6.73 -0.40 -25.46
N GLU A 42 -7.35 0.60 -24.84
CA GLU A 42 -7.77 1.78 -25.58
C GLU A 42 -6.51 2.55 -26.02
N TRP A 43 -6.34 2.73 -27.33
CA TRP A 43 -5.22 3.48 -27.90
C TRP A 43 -5.41 5.00 -27.76
N THR A 44 -5.82 5.46 -26.58
CA THR A 44 -5.98 6.88 -26.26
C THR A 44 -4.76 7.36 -25.47
N VAL A 45 -4.33 8.60 -25.74
CA VAL A 45 -3.20 9.22 -25.00
C VAL A 45 -3.50 9.27 -23.50
N SER A 46 -4.76 9.47 -23.12
CA SER A 46 -5.19 9.46 -21.72
C SER A 46 -5.01 8.08 -21.07
N TYR A 47 -5.45 7.00 -21.73
CA TYR A 47 -5.29 5.64 -21.21
C TYR A 47 -3.81 5.25 -21.10
N LEU A 48 -3.02 5.45 -22.16
CA LEU A 48 -1.59 5.14 -22.15
C LEU A 48 -0.84 5.99 -21.11
N GLY A 49 -1.19 7.26 -20.97
CA GLY A 49 -0.60 8.16 -19.98
C GLY A 49 -0.91 7.72 -18.55
N ALA A 50 -2.17 7.39 -18.25
CA ALA A 50 -2.58 6.88 -16.95
C ALA A 50 -1.89 5.53 -16.64
N LEU A 51 -1.86 4.62 -17.60
CA LEU A 51 -1.21 3.31 -17.47
C LEU A 51 0.28 3.45 -17.14
N LEU A 52 1.01 4.28 -17.89
CA LEU A 52 2.43 4.53 -17.64
C LEU A 52 2.67 5.20 -16.28
N TYR A 53 1.84 6.17 -15.92
CA TYR A 53 1.94 6.85 -14.63
C TYR A 53 1.73 5.88 -13.46
N LEU A 54 0.69 5.06 -13.51
CA LEU A 54 0.38 4.06 -12.48
C LEU A 54 1.45 2.96 -12.41
N ALA A 55 1.96 2.49 -13.55
CA ALA A 55 3.00 1.46 -13.58
C ALA A 55 4.33 1.96 -13.01
N LEU A 56 4.77 3.17 -13.38
CA LEU A 56 6.07 3.70 -12.95
C LEU A 56 6.00 4.35 -11.57
N PHE A 57 5.17 5.38 -11.41
CA PHE A 57 5.10 6.17 -10.18
C PHE A 57 4.28 5.46 -9.11
N GLY A 58 3.08 5.01 -9.47
CA GLY A 58 2.16 4.33 -8.54
C GLY A 58 2.65 2.96 -8.08
N SER A 59 3.49 2.30 -8.89
CA SER A 59 3.98 0.96 -8.60
C SER A 59 5.49 0.93 -8.37
N VAL A 60 6.32 0.95 -9.41
CA VAL A 60 7.77 0.69 -9.29
C VAL A 60 8.45 1.62 -8.27
N ILE A 61 8.23 2.93 -8.39
CA ILE A 61 8.84 3.93 -7.52
C ILE A 61 8.22 3.88 -6.12
N ALA A 62 6.89 3.85 -6.01
CA ALA A 62 6.20 3.82 -4.72
C ALA A 62 6.57 2.59 -3.88
N PHE A 63 6.54 1.38 -4.47
CA PHE A 63 6.93 0.16 -3.77
C PHE A 63 8.43 0.10 -3.49
N GLY A 64 9.27 0.59 -4.40
CA GLY A 64 10.72 0.73 -4.17
C GLY A 64 11.02 1.60 -2.95
N ALA A 65 10.38 2.77 -2.85
CA ALA A 65 10.47 3.66 -1.71
C ALA A 65 9.93 3.01 -0.43
N TYR A 66 8.77 2.35 -0.51
CA TYR A 66 8.16 1.63 0.62
C TYR A 66 9.09 0.53 1.17
N PHE A 67 9.64 -0.33 0.32
CA PHE A 67 10.55 -1.39 0.79
C PHE A 67 11.89 -0.85 1.31
N THR A 68 12.38 0.25 0.75
CA THR A 68 13.54 0.96 1.28
C THR A 68 13.24 1.51 2.67
N LEU A 69 12.06 2.10 2.88
CA LEU A 69 11.61 2.56 4.19
C LEU A 69 11.47 1.40 5.18
N VAL A 70 10.82 0.30 4.79
CA VAL A 70 10.71 -0.94 5.59
C VAL A 70 12.08 -1.42 6.05
N GLY A 71 13.09 -1.37 5.17
CA GLY A 71 14.46 -1.75 5.52
C GLY A 71 15.14 -0.83 6.53
N ARG A 72 14.84 0.48 6.47
CA ARG A 72 15.46 1.50 7.34
C ARG A 72 14.81 1.58 8.73
N ILE A 73 13.48 1.60 8.81
CA ILE A 73 12.75 1.83 10.08
C ILE A 73 12.08 0.57 10.64
N GLY A 74 12.17 -0.55 9.93
CA GLY A 74 11.53 -1.82 10.29
C GLY A 74 10.07 -1.90 9.86
N ALA A 75 9.58 -3.11 9.63
CA ALA A 75 8.25 -3.37 9.10
C ALA A 75 7.11 -2.80 9.96
N SER A 76 7.23 -2.87 11.29
CA SER A 76 6.20 -2.33 12.19
C SER A 76 6.03 -0.82 12.09
N LYS A 77 7.12 -0.06 11.85
CA LYS A 77 7.04 1.39 11.65
C LYS A 77 6.69 1.74 10.20
N ALA A 78 7.17 0.99 9.22
CA ALA A 78 6.79 1.24 7.84
C ALA A 78 5.30 0.96 7.59
N ALA A 79 4.67 0.06 8.34
CA ALA A 79 3.23 -0.15 8.29
C ALA A 79 2.40 1.12 8.61
N TYR A 80 2.97 2.15 9.26
CA TYR A 80 2.25 3.42 9.44
C TYR A 80 1.98 4.13 8.11
N SER A 81 2.79 3.92 7.06
CA SER A 81 2.58 4.58 5.78
C SER A 81 1.28 4.14 5.12
N THR A 82 0.83 2.91 5.34
CA THR A 82 -0.42 2.40 4.76
C THR A 82 -1.66 3.08 5.36
N LEU A 83 -1.55 3.69 6.54
CA LEU A 83 -2.61 4.50 7.15
C LEU A 83 -2.75 5.86 6.49
N LEU A 84 -1.64 6.39 6.00
CA LEU A 84 -1.63 7.65 5.27
C LEU A 84 -2.22 7.46 3.88
N PHE A 85 -2.24 6.24 3.31
CA PHE A 85 -2.74 6.03 1.95
C PHE A 85 -4.20 6.44 1.78
N PRO A 86 -5.19 5.97 2.59
CA PRO A 86 -6.56 6.44 2.46
C PRO A 86 -6.71 7.94 2.70
N LEU A 87 -5.97 8.47 3.68
CA LEU A 87 -6.08 9.89 4.04
C LEU A 87 -5.55 10.79 2.92
N VAL A 88 -4.40 10.44 2.34
CA VAL A 88 -3.82 11.14 1.18
C VAL A 88 -4.69 10.93 -0.06
N ALA A 89 -5.18 9.71 -0.32
CA ALA A 89 -6.05 9.43 -1.46
C ALA A 89 -7.36 10.24 -1.41
N LEU A 90 -8.04 10.26 -0.26
CA LEU A 90 -9.26 11.04 -0.07
C LEU A 90 -8.99 12.54 -0.15
N SER A 91 -7.85 13.01 0.37
CA SER A 91 -7.46 14.43 0.28
C SER A 91 -7.24 14.85 -1.17
N ILE A 92 -6.49 14.05 -1.94
CA ILE A 92 -6.25 14.29 -3.37
C ILE A 92 -7.59 14.22 -4.14
N SER A 93 -8.41 13.22 -3.89
CA SER A 93 -9.74 13.09 -4.53
C SER A 93 -10.66 14.27 -4.18
N THR A 94 -10.59 14.81 -2.96
CA THR A 94 -11.35 16.02 -2.59
C THR A 94 -10.91 17.24 -3.39
N VAL A 95 -9.60 17.40 -3.60
CA VAL A 95 -9.04 18.57 -4.29
C VAL A 95 -9.18 18.47 -5.82
N TYR A 96 -8.90 17.30 -6.40
CA TYR A 96 -8.79 17.12 -7.84
C TYR A 96 -10.04 16.52 -8.48
N GLU A 97 -10.78 15.68 -7.77
CA GLU A 97 -11.96 14.99 -8.29
C GLU A 97 -13.27 15.61 -7.77
N GLY A 98 -13.19 16.59 -6.87
CA GLY A 98 -14.35 17.23 -6.25
C GLY A 98 -15.12 16.29 -5.31
N TYR A 99 -14.42 15.34 -4.70
CA TYR A 99 -15.04 14.33 -3.83
C TYR A 99 -15.84 14.97 -2.69
N VAL A 100 -17.11 14.59 -2.59
CA VAL A 100 -18.00 15.00 -1.50
C VAL A 100 -17.91 14.00 -0.36
N TRP A 101 -17.54 14.49 0.82
CA TRP A 101 -17.42 13.66 2.01
C TRP A 101 -18.79 13.15 2.46
N HIS A 102 -19.00 11.85 2.35
CA HIS A 102 -20.17 11.17 2.90
C HIS A 102 -19.90 10.69 4.33
N SER A 103 -20.96 10.61 5.15
CA SER A 103 -20.86 10.14 6.54
C SER A 103 -20.20 8.77 6.64
N ASN A 104 -20.43 7.87 5.69
CA ASN A 104 -19.80 6.55 5.65
C ASN A 104 -18.28 6.62 5.44
N ALA A 105 -17.78 7.56 4.63
CA ALA A 105 -16.35 7.74 4.41
C ALA A 105 -15.65 8.26 5.67
N VAL A 106 -16.31 9.17 6.40
CA VAL A 106 -15.82 9.68 7.68
C VAL A 106 -15.77 8.57 8.73
N ILE A 107 -16.83 7.75 8.83
CA ILE A 107 -16.87 6.61 9.75
C ILE A 107 -15.80 5.58 9.38
N GLY A 108 -15.64 5.27 8.09
CA GLY A 108 -14.59 4.36 7.61
C GLY A 108 -13.19 4.86 7.95
N LEU A 109 -12.93 6.16 7.74
CA LEU A 109 -11.66 6.78 8.11
C LEU A 109 -11.42 6.73 9.62
N ALA A 110 -12.44 7.03 10.42
CA ALA A 110 -12.37 6.95 11.88
C ALA A 110 -12.08 5.51 12.35
N LEU A 111 -12.72 4.49 11.77
CA LEU A 111 -12.47 3.09 12.08
C LEU A 111 -11.04 2.65 11.74
N ILE A 112 -10.50 3.09 10.60
CA ILE A 112 -9.10 2.81 10.21
C ILE A 112 -8.15 3.42 11.25
N LEU A 113 -8.37 4.67 11.66
CA LEU A 113 -7.56 5.35 12.67
C LEU A 113 -7.70 4.72 14.06
N LEU A 114 -8.91 4.33 14.46
CA LEU A 114 -9.17 3.68 15.76
C LEU A 114 -8.58 2.27 15.83
N GLY A 115 -8.78 1.44 14.81
CA GLY A 115 -8.17 0.11 14.74
C GLY A 115 -6.64 0.19 14.82
N ASN A 116 -6.07 1.25 14.24
CA ASN A 116 -4.65 1.52 14.39
C ASN A 116 -4.25 1.88 15.82
N MET A 117 -4.99 2.80 16.45
CA MET A 117 -4.74 3.20 17.83
C MET A 117 -4.77 1.98 18.77
N VAL A 118 -5.68 1.03 18.56
CA VAL A 118 -5.76 -0.22 19.35
C VAL A 118 -4.56 -1.13 19.12
N MET A 119 -4.08 -1.28 17.88
CA MET A 119 -2.90 -2.08 17.59
C MET A 119 -1.63 -1.50 18.23
N PHE A 120 -1.54 -0.17 18.32
CA PHE A 120 -0.34 0.53 18.81
C PHE A 120 -0.39 0.91 20.28
N ALA A 121 -1.58 1.08 20.86
CA ALA A 121 -1.76 1.16 22.30
C ALA A 121 -1.55 -0.24 22.90
N LYS A 122 -0.29 -0.67 23.00
CA LYS A 122 0.14 -1.91 23.65
C LYS A 122 -0.72 -2.18 24.90
N PRO A 123 -1.70 -3.10 24.84
CA PRO A 123 -2.57 -3.37 25.98
C PRO A 123 -1.74 -3.93 27.14
N GLU A 124 -0.65 -4.64 26.83
CA GLU A 124 0.27 -5.22 27.81
C GLU A 124 0.95 -4.18 28.70
N GLN A 125 1.31 -2.99 28.19
CA GLN A 125 1.97 -1.97 29.03
C GLN A 125 0.96 -1.22 29.91
N LEU A 126 -0.28 -1.07 29.44
CA LEU A 126 -1.36 -0.46 30.21
C LEU A 126 -1.92 -1.42 31.28
N LEU A 127 -2.01 -2.71 30.97
CA LEU A 127 -2.43 -3.78 31.90
C LEU A 127 -1.35 -4.08 32.95
N LEU A 128 -0.05 -4.06 32.60
CA LEU A 128 1.02 -4.19 33.60
C LEU A 128 1.06 -3.00 34.56
N ARG A 129 0.86 -1.76 34.08
CA ARG A 129 0.80 -0.57 34.94
C ARG A 129 -0.36 -0.60 35.93
N ARG A 130 -1.49 -1.21 35.57
CA ARG A 130 -2.65 -1.39 36.46
C ARG A 130 -2.50 -2.54 37.48
N ARG A 131 -1.55 -3.45 37.29
CA ARG A 131 -1.25 -4.53 38.25
C ARG A 131 -0.19 -4.14 39.29
N LEU A 132 0.53 -3.05 39.06
CA LEU A 132 1.62 -2.56 39.92
C LEU A 132 1.24 -1.29 40.71
N ALA A 133 -0.01 -0.83 40.58
CA ALA A 133 -0.62 0.24 41.37
C ALA A 133 -1.76 -0.37 42.18
#